data_AF-A0A653CBI3-F1
#
_entry.id   AF-A0A653CBI3-F1
#
_cell.length_a   1.000
_cell.length_b   1.000
_cell.length_c   1.000
_cell.angle_alpha   90.00
_cell.angle_beta   90.00
_cell.angle_gamma   90.00
#
_symmetry.space_group_name_H-M   'P 1'
#
loop_
_entity.id
_entity.type
_entity.pdbx_description
1 polymer ?
#
loop_
_entity_poly.entity_id
_entity_poly.type
_entity_poly.pdbx_seq_one_letter_code
_entity_poly.pdbx_strand_id
1 'polypeptide(L)'
;MKAHKSLQAYKYYESGFVMAAGTIVINDFYVVVGKVKHSFRGNLKPLHVWCLIAKDGSVSTAHCTCMAGNSEVCSHIGAVLFAAEKANGKKEDQQEGASCTDVLAEWPRPNLSTPVPIVPIHDMNWGTSSVKQKNQNIPAVTDAELVNMLQDMSGFGYSSVLHRTVEPFATKIRKEAQEIIPSILDLFSEQNTNKTYLEL
;
A
#
# COMPACT_ATOMS: atom_id res chain seq x y z
N MET A 1 38.80 18.92 4.36
CA MET A 1 39.17 17.68 3.64
C MET A 1 38.37 17.62 2.34
N LYS A 2 38.97 17.36 1.18
CA LYS A 2 38.27 17.38 -0.12
C LYS A 2 38.00 15.94 -0.60
N ALA A 3 36.83 15.37 -0.30
CA ALA A 3 36.47 13.99 -0.74
C ALA A 3 35.61 13.91 -2.01
N HIS A 4 35.72 14.91 -2.90
CA HIS A 4 35.00 14.92 -4.18
C HIS A 4 35.52 13.90 -5.21
N LYS A 5 36.69 13.28 -4.97
CA LYS A 5 37.35 12.40 -5.95
C LYS A 5 36.93 10.93 -5.89
N SER A 6 36.23 10.50 -4.84
CA SER A 6 35.85 9.09 -4.72
C SER A 6 34.44 8.86 -5.25
N LEU A 7 34.35 8.20 -6.41
CA LEU A 7 33.10 7.64 -6.97
C LEU A 7 32.40 6.66 -6.00
N GLN A 8 33.08 6.33 -4.89
CA GLN A 8 32.60 5.47 -3.81
C GLN A 8 31.26 5.91 -3.21
N ALA A 9 31.05 7.22 -3.03
CA ALA A 9 29.79 7.73 -2.50
C ALA A 9 28.62 7.43 -3.45
N TYR A 10 28.83 7.64 -4.75
CA TYR A 10 27.85 7.30 -5.78
C TYR A 10 27.60 5.79 -5.86
N LYS A 11 28.66 4.97 -5.85
CA LYS A 11 28.53 3.51 -5.84
C LYS A 11 27.75 2.98 -4.64
N TYR A 12 27.91 3.58 -3.46
CA TYR A 12 27.15 3.22 -2.26
C TYR A 12 25.66 3.55 -2.40
N TYR A 13 25.36 4.70 -3.01
CA TYR A 13 23.98 5.05 -3.35
C TYR A 13 23.38 4.06 -4.36
N GLU A 14 24.06 3.82 -5.48
CA GLU A 14 23.61 2.91 -6.54
C GLU A 14 23.38 1.47 -6.01
N SER A 15 24.31 0.98 -5.18
CA SER A 15 24.26 -0.34 -4.57
C SER A 15 23.21 -0.46 -3.44
N GLY A 16 22.46 0.60 -3.12
CA GLY A 16 21.40 0.55 -2.11
C GLY A 16 21.89 0.44 -0.66
N PHE A 17 23.04 1.06 -0.33
CA PHE A 17 23.53 1.10 1.05
C PHE A 17 22.74 2.08 1.92
N VAL A 18 22.13 3.10 1.31
CA VAL A 18 21.23 4.04 2.01
C VAL A 18 19.90 3.34 2.21
N MET A 19 19.57 3.06 3.47
CA MET A 19 18.34 2.34 3.84
C MET A 19 17.16 3.28 3.98
N ALA A 20 17.41 4.44 4.57
CA ALA A 20 16.40 5.46 4.80
C ALA A 20 17.09 6.83 4.80
N ALA A 21 16.42 7.81 4.22
CA ALA A 21 16.81 9.21 4.29
C ALA A 21 15.55 10.04 4.55
N GLY A 22 15.68 11.06 5.37
CA GLY A 22 14.61 12.00 5.70
C GLY A 22 15.19 13.40 5.82
N THR A 23 14.34 14.39 5.61
CA THR A 23 14.71 15.80 5.72
C THR A 23 13.78 16.49 6.70
N ILE A 24 14.35 17.35 7.53
CA ILE A 24 13.62 18.20 8.48
C ILE A 24 14.14 19.61 8.30
N VAL A 25 13.23 20.58 8.18
CA VAL A 25 13.59 21.99 8.12
C VAL A 25 13.59 22.54 9.55
N ILE A 26 14.72 23.09 9.98
CA ILE A 26 14.85 23.75 11.28
C ILE A 26 15.37 25.17 11.02
N ASN A 27 14.53 26.17 11.27
CA ASN A 27 14.81 27.57 10.96
C ASN A 27 15.18 27.76 9.48
N ASP A 28 16.41 28.22 9.22
CA ASP A 28 16.99 28.45 7.90
C ASP A 28 17.90 27.31 7.41
N PHE A 29 17.93 26.18 8.12
CA PHE A 29 18.75 25.03 7.77
C PHE A 29 17.90 23.80 7.43
N TYR A 30 18.33 23.08 6.41
CA TYR A 30 17.83 21.76 6.07
C TYR A 30 18.69 20.71 6.78
N VAL A 31 18.08 19.96 7.69
CA VAL A 31 18.69 18.82 8.35
C VAL A 31 18.34 17.57 7.55
N VAL A 32 19.33 16.95 6.93
CA VAL A 32 19.19 15.66 6.26
C VAL A 32 19.68 14.58 7.21
N VAL A 33 18.82 13.61 7.51
CA VAL A 33 19.14 12.46 8.37
C VAL A 33 19.07 11.18 7.54
N GLY A 34 20.06 10.32 7.68
CA GLY A 34 20.15 9.06 6.93
C GLY A 34 20.57 7.87 7.79
N LYS A 35 20.11 6.69 7.39
CA LYS A 35 20.58 5.39 7.87
C LYS A 35 21.32 4.69 6.73
N VAL A 36 22.59 4.34 6.94
CA VAL A 36 23.44 3.76 5.90
C VAL A 36 24.07 2.46 6.40
N LYS A 37 24.15 1.44 5.56
CA LYS A 37 24.87 0.20 5.88
C LYS A 37 26.37 0.43 5.99
N HIS A 38 27.04 -0.40 6.77
CA HIS A 38 28.50 -0.47 6.75
C HIS A 38 28.99 -1.10 5.45
N SER A 39 30.06 -0.53 4.88
CA SER A 39 30.71 -1.03 3.66
C SER A 39 31.31 -2.44 3.79
N PHE A 40 31.84 -2.78 4.97
CA PHE A 40 32.58 -4.03 5.21
C PHE A 40 31.83 -5.06 6.06
N ARG A 41 30.77 -4.64 6.76
CA ARG A 41 30.08 -5.45 7.79
C ARG A 41 28.56 -5.27 7.69
N GLY A 42 27.95 -5.91 6.70
CA GLY A 42 26.53 -5.75 6.36
C GLY A 42 25.53 -6.13 7.47
N ASN A 43 25.93 -7.00 8.41
CA ASN A 43 25.07 -7.47 9.50
C ASN A 43 25.10 -6.59 10.77
N LEU A 44 25.94 -5.55 10.80
CA LEU A 44 25.98 -4.64 11.94
C LEU A 44 24.88 -3.58 11.87
N LYS A 45 24.58 -2.99 13.04
CA LYS A 45 23.61 -1.91 13.16
C LYS A 45 23.94 -0.80 12.16
N PRO A 46 22.96 -0.26 11.41
CA PRO A 46 23.21 0.79 10.43
C PRO A 46 23.88 2.01 11.06
N LEU A 47 24.74 2.64 10.27
CA LEU A 47 25.36 3.91 10.59
C LEU A 47 24.33 5.03 10.53
N HIS A 48 24.43 5.95 11.48
CA HIS A 48 23.63 7.16 11.50
C HIS A 48 24.42 8.30 10.87
N VAL A 49 23.78 8.96 9.91
CA VAL A 49 24.33 10.11 9.19
C VAL A 49 23.40 11.28 9.40
N TRP A 50 23.97 12.46 9.67
CA TRP A 50 23.23 13.70 9.61
C TRP A 50 24.06 14.78 8.91
N CYS A 51 23.37 15.70 8.23
CA CYS A 51 23.97 16.79 7.49
C CYS A 51 23.11 18.05 7.66
N LEU A 52 23.77 19.17 7.94
CA LEU A 52 23.18 20.50 7.94
C LEU A 52 23.51 21.19 6.63
N ILE A 53 22.47 21.61 5.91
CA ILE A 53 22.57 22.29 4.62
C ILE A 53 21.91 23.67 4.77
N ALA A 54 22.62 24.73 4.40
CA ALA A 54 22.07 26.07 4.36
C ALA A 54 21.11 26.24 3.17
N LYS A 55 20.28 27.28 3.18
CA LYS A 55 19.38 27.61 2.06
C LYS A 55 20.09 27.78 0.71
N ASP A 56 21.35 28.20 0.72
CA ASP A 56 22.17 28.36 -0.48
C ASP A 56 22.65 27.02 -1.09
N GLY A 57 22.27 25.89 -0.49
CA GLY A 57 22.72 24.55 -0.89
C GLY A 57 24.12 24.18 -0.38
N SER A 58 24.76 25.07 0.39
CA SER A 58 26.06 24.79 1.01
C SER A 58 25.90 23.84 2.21
N VAL A 59 26.73 22.79 2.26
CA VAL A 59 26.79 21.89 3.41
C VAL A 59 27.59 22.57 4.51
N SER A 60 26.93 22.94 5.60
CA SER A 60 27.56 23.62 6.74
C SER A 60 28.40 22.65 7.56
N THR A 61 27.79 21.53 7.96
CA THR A 61 28.44 20.47 8.75
C THR A 61 27.78 19.14 8.45
N ALA A 62 28.53 18.06 8.47
CA ALA A 62 27.99 16.72 8.36
C ALA A 62 28.73 15.76 9.28
N HIS A 63 28.03 14.74 9.76
CA HIS A 63 28.60 13.75 10.65
C HIS A 63 28.06 12.37 10.33
N CYS A 64 28.92 11.37 10.47
CA CYS A 64 28.56 9.97 10.34
C CYS A 64 29.20 9.17 11.47
N THR A 65 28.48 8.20 12.03
CA THR A 65 28.97 7.34 13.11
C THR A 65 30.03 6.31 12.65
N CYS A 66 30.53 6.39 11.42
CA CYS A 66 31.59 5.52 10.94
C CYS A 66 32.97 6.02 11.42
N MET A 67 33.96 5.14 11.46
CA MET A 67 35.33 5.48 11.87
C MET A 67 35.94 6.66 11.08
N ALA A 68 35.60 6.77 9.79
CA ALA A 68 36.03 7.88 8.94
C ALA A 68 35.08 9.11 9.00
N GLY A 69 33.96 9.01 9.72
CA GLY A 69 32.92 10.03 9.78
C GLY A 69 33.17 11.10 10.84
N ASN A 70 34.12 10.84 11.75
CA ASN A 70 34.62 11.84 12.70
C ASN A 70 35.34 13.01 12.03
N SER A 71 35.75 12.87 10.76
CA SER A 71 36.37 13.95 9.98
C SER A 71 35.38 14.69 9.08
N GLU A 72 34.07 14.58 9.36
CA GLU A 72 32.95 15.25 8.66
C GLU A 72 32.76 14.88 7.18
N VAL A 73 33.69 14.11 6.62
CA VAL A 73 33.77 13.84 5.19
C VAL A 73 33.99 12.34 4.98
N CYS A 74 32.90 11.60 4.81
CA CYS A 74 32.95 10.17 4.47
C CYS A 74 32.02 9.84 3.30
N SER A 75 32.26 8.72 2.64
CA SER A 75 31.45 8.27 1.50
C SER A 75 29.98 7.99 1.87
N HIS A 76 29.69 7.67 3.14
CA HIS A 76 28.30 7.51 3.61
C HIS A 76 27.52 8.84 3.60
N ILE A 77 28.18 9.96 3.95
CA ILE A 77 27.56 11.29 3.88
C ILE A 77 27.23 11.63 2.43
N GLY A 78 28.21 11.44 1.51
CA GLY A 78 27.99 11.65 0.09
C GLY A 78 26.86 10.78 -0.48
N ALA A 79 26.77 9.51 -0.07
CA ALA A 79 25.69 8.62 -0.51
C ALA A 79 24.29 9.13 -0.08
N VAL A 80 24.17 9.68 1.13
CA VAL A 80 22.91 10.27 1.61
C VAL A 80 22.56 11.55 0.84
N LEU A 81 23.55 12.38 0.52
CA LEU A 81 23.35 13.58 -0.30
C LEU A 81 22.90 13.22 -1.73
N PHE A 82 23.51 12.22 -2.37
CA PHE A 82 23.05 11.71 -3.67
C PHE A 82 21.63 11.15 -3.61
N ALA A 83 21.27 10.48 -2.50
CA ALA A 83 19.91 10.01 -2.28
C ALA A 83 18.91 11.17 -2.17
N ALA A 84 19.28 12.24 -1.47
CA ALA A 84 18.45 13.44 -1.35
C ALA A 84 18.28 14.17 -2.69
N GLU A 85 19.36 14.31 -3.46
CA GLU A 85 19.32 14.91 -4.81
C GLU A 85 18.41 14.12 -5.75
N LYS A 86 18.56 12.78 -5.79
CA LYS A 86 17.69 11.93 -6.62
C LYS A 86 16.25 11.89 -6.13
N ALA A 87 16.00 11.99 -4.83
CA ALA A 87 14.64 12.13 -4.31
C ALA A 87 13.99 13.45 -4.75
N ASN A 88 14.77 14.53 -4.85
CA ASN A 88 14.30 15.81 -5.36
C ASN A 88 14.03 15.74 -6.86
N GLY A 89 14.96 15.19 -7.66
CA GLY A 89 14.78 15.03 -9.11
C GLY A 89 13.63 14.08 -9.49
N LYS A 90 13.38 13.04 -8.68
CA LYS A 90 12.21 12.16 -8.89
C LYS A 90 10.87 12.87 -8.72
N LYS A 91 10.78 13.98 -7.97
CA LYS A 91 9.54 14.78 -7.96
C LYS A 91 9.31 15.50 -9.28
N GLU A 92 10.37 15.75 -10.03
CA GLU A 92 10.34 16.39 -11.35
C GLU A 92 10.07 15.36 -12.46
N ASP A 93 10.64 14.15 -12.34
CA ASP A 93 10.48 13.03 -13.28
C ASP A 93 9.23 12.15 -13.01
N GLN A 94 8.72 12.11 -11.78
CA GLN A 94 7.39 11.55 -11.50
C GLN A 94 6.37 12.48 -12.12
N GLN A 95 6.08 12.24 -13.39
CA GLN A 95 4.85 12.70 -14.01
C GLN A 95 3.70 12.34 -13.05
N GLU A 96 3.14 13.37 -12.41
CA GLU A 96 1.98 13.26 -11.54
C GLU A 96 0.86 12.55 -12.34
N GLY A 97 0.69 11.24 -12.15
CA GLY A 97 -0.34 10.46 -12.85
C GLY A 97 0.08 9.20 -13.59
N ALA A 98 1.36 8.80 -13.56
CA ALA A 98 1.74 7.49 -14.13
C ALA A 98 1.05 6.34 -13.38
N SER A 99 0.14 5.64 -14.06
CA SER A 99 -0.53 4.45 -13.56
C SER A 99 0.49 3.33 -13.34
N CYS A 100 0.17 2.36 -12.48
CA CYS A 100 1.00 1.15 -12.31
C CYS A 100 1.19 0.34 -13.60
N THR A 101 0.44 0.67 -14.66
CA THR A 101 0.57 0.12 -16.02
C THR A 101 1.53 0.88 -16.92
N ASP A 102 1.82 2.15 -16.62
CA ASP A 102 2.60 3.03 -17.50
C ASP A 102 4.11 2.89 -17.28
N VAL A 103 4.50 2.30 -16.14
CA VAL A 103 5.89 2.01 -15.78
C VAL A 103 6.14 0.52 -15.96
N LEU A 104 7.28 0.16 -16.56
CA LEU A 104 7.73 -1.23 -16.66
C LEU A 104 7.76 -1.85 -15.26
N ALA A 105 7.23 -3.07 -15.14
CA ALA A 105 7.23 -3.79 -13.86
C ALA A 105 8.66 -4.04 -13.38
N GLU A 106 9.11 -3.25 -12.39
CA GLU A 106 10.37 -3.47 -11.71
C GLU A 106 10.18 -4.47 -10.58
N TRP A 107 11.10 -5.43 -10.47
CA TRP A 107 11.17 -6.28 -9.29
C TRP A 107 11.42 -5.38 -8.07
N PRO A 108 10.56 -5.44 -7.02
CA PRO A 108 10.79 -4.65 -5.83
C PRO A 108 12.15 -5.04 -5.26
N ARG A 109 13.02 -4.05 -5.04
CA ARG A 109 14.31 -4.32 -4.40
C ARG A 109 13.99 -4.96 -3.04
N PRO A 110 14.49 -6.15 -2.74
CA PRO A 110 14.24 -6.77 -1.44
C PRO A 110 14.73 -5.80 -0.35
N ASN A 111 13.80 -5.39 0.51
CA ASN A 111 14.16 -4.73 1.77
C ASN A 111 15.13 -5.64 2.53
N LEU A 112 16.07 -5.08 3.31
CA LEU A 112 17.05 -5.87 4.06
C LEU A 112 16.34 -7.09 4.65
N SER A 113 16.76 -8.28 4.24
CA SER A 113 16.21 -9.50 4.76
C SER A 113 16.31 -9.41 6.27
N THR A 114 15.16 -9.49 6.95
CA THR A 114 15.16 -9.89 8.35
C THR A 114 16.06 -11.13 8.43
N PRO A 115 17.00 -11.23 9.38
CA PRO A 115 17.82 -12.43 9.52
C PRO A 115 16.88 -13.62 9.71
N VAL A 116 16.67 -14.37 8.63
CA VAL A 116 15.85 -15.58 8.65
C VAL A 116 16.75 -16.67 9.20
N PRO A 117 16.42 -17.30 10.34
CA PRO A 117 17.20 -18.41 10.84
C PRO A 117 17.27 -19.50 9.77
N ILE A 118 18.44 -20.07 9.56
CA ILE A 118 18.62 -21.21 8.67
C ILE A 118 18.06 -22.42 9.41
N VAL A 119 16.82 -22.78 9.11
CA VAL A 119 16.12 -23.95 9.65
C VAL A 119 15.99 -25.03 8.56
N PRO A 120 16.00 -26.32 8.93
CA PRO A 120 15.65 -27.40 8.02
C PRO A 120 14.33 -27.13 7.31
N ILE A 121 14.19 -27.65 6.08
CA ILE A 121 12.99 -27.44 5.27
C ILE A 121 11.73 -27.78 6.07
N HIS A 122 11.68 -28.91 6.77
CA HIS A 122 10.50 -29.31 7.56
C HIS A 122 10.11 -28.35 8.70
N ASP A 123 11.06 -27.55 9.20
CA ASP A 123 10.83 -26.56 10.26
C ASP A 123 10.61 -25.14 9.72
N MET A 124 10.68 -24.98 8.39
CA MET A 124 10.53 -23.69 7.74
C MET A 124 9.06 -23.29 7.74
N ASN A 125 8.73 -22.16 8.37
CA ASN A 125 7.37 -21.63 8.32
C ASN A 125 7.16 -20.87 7.00
N TRP A 126 6.46 -21.49 6.04
CA TRP A 126 6.20 -20.91 4.71
C TRP A 126 5.07 -19.88 4.65
N GLY A 127 4.46 -19.51 5.78
CA GLY A 127 3.50 -18.42 5.86
C GLY A 127 2.35 -18.74 6.82
N THR A 128 1.70 -17.75 7.41
CA THR A 128 1.59 -16.35 7.02
C THR A 128 1.76 -15.47 8.26
N SER A 129 2.64 -14.46 8.20
CA SER A 129 2.41 -13.23 8.97
C SER A 129 1.25 -12.48 8.30
N SER A 130 0.07 -13.12 8.23
CA SER A 130 -1.15 -12.35 8.35
C SER A 130 -0.95 -11.62 9.65
N VAL A 131 -0.69 -10.31 9.58
CA VAL A 131 -1.11 -9.44 10.67
C VAL A 131 -2.56 -9.84 10.84
N LYS A 132 -2.85 -10.62 11.88
CA LYS A 132 -4.22 -10.80 12.34
C LYS A 132 -4.59 -9.39 12.74
N GLN A 133 -5.11 -8.62 11.78
CA GLN A 133 -5.95 -7.49 12.07
C GLN A 133 -6.84 -8.05 13.16
N LYS A 134 -6.73 -7.50 14.37
CA LYS A 134 -7.68 -7.81 15.41
C LYS A 134 -8.97 -7.33 14.80
N ASN A 135 -9.72 -8.23 14.15
CA ASN A 135 -11.08 -7.96 13.77
C ASN A 135 -11.68 -7.48 15.09
N GLN A 136 -12.02 -6.20 15.12
CA GLN A 136 -12.77 -5.67 16.24
C GLN A 136 -13.95 -6.63 16.42
N ASN A 137 -14.40 -6.87 17.65
CA ASN A 137 -15.63 -7.65 17.86
C ASN A 137 -16.77 -6.85 17.23
N ILE A 138 -16.94 -6.98 15.93
CA ILE A 138 -18.04 -6.42 15.17
C ILE A 138 -19.22 -7.28 15.60
N PRO A 139 -20.21 -6.72 16.30
CA PRO A 139 -21.40 -7.48 16.65
C PRO A 139 -22.02 -8.03 15.37
N ALA A 140 -22.58 -9.25 15.45
CA ALA A 140 -23.30 -9.82 14.32
C ALA A 140 -24.43 -8.87 13.93
N VAL A 141 -24.48 -8.49 12.65
CA VAL A 141 -25.51 -7.58 12.14
C VAL A 141 -26.87 -8.23 12.34
N THR A 142 -27.78 -7.48 12.95
CA THR A 142 -29.15 -7.94 13.18
C THR A 142 -30.02 -7.70 11.94
N ASP A 143 -31.04 -8.53 11.73
CA ASP A 143 -31.92 -8.43 10.55
C ASP A 143 -32.60 -7.05 10.45
N ALA A 144 -32.90 -6.41 11.59
CA ALA A 144 -33.47 -5.07 11.64
C ALA A 144 -32.49 -3.98 11.14
N GLU A 145 -31.20 -4.10 11.47
CA GLU A 145 -30.17 -3.17 10.99
C GLU A 145 -29.94 -3.31 9.49
N LEU A 146 -30.02 -4.54 8.95
CA LEU A 146 -29.98 -4.77 7.50
C LEU A 146 -31.16 -4.09 6.80
N VAL A 147 -32.38 -4.20 7.33
CA VAL A 147 -33.56 -3.56 6.74
C VAL A 147 -33.44 -2.04 6.73
N ASN A 148 -32.93 -1.43 7.81
CA ASN A 148 -32.70 0.02 7.88
C ASN A 148 -31.67 0.48 6.84
N MET A 149 -30.55 -0.23 6.72
CA MET A 149 -29.53 0.06 5.70
C MET A 149 -30.11 -0.03 4.27
N LEU A 150 -30.90 -1.06 3.99
CA LEU A 150 -31.54 -1.22 2.67
C LEU A 150 -32.53 -0.08 2.39
N GLN A 151 -33.29 0.35 3.40
CA GLN A 151 -34.21 1.48 3.27
C GLN A 151 -33.47 2.79 2.96
N ASP A 152 -32.35 3.06 3.64
CA ASP A 152 -31.50 4.21 3.36
C ASP A 152 -30.98 4.17 1.91
N MET A 153 -30.50 3.01 1.45
CA MET A 153 -30.05 2.81 0.06
C MET A 153 -31.15 3.07 -0.97
N SER A 154 -32.38 2.64 -0.69
CA SER A 154 -33.53 2.89 -1.57
C SER A 154 -33.84 4.39 -1.71
N GLY A 155 -33.60 5.18 -0.65
CA GLY A 155 -33.78 6.63 -0.64
C GLY A 155 -32.86 7.38 -1.61
N PHE A 156 -31.72 6.80 -1.98
CA PHE A 156 -30.79 7.36 -2.96
C PHE A 156 -31.17 7.01 -4.42
N GLY A 157 -32.28 6.30 -4.65
CA GLY A 157 -32.78 5.99 -5.99
C GLY A 157 -32.11 4.79 -6.66
N TYR A 158 -31.35 3.98 -5.94
CA TYR A 158 -30.71 2.77 -6.46
C TYR A 158 -31.40 1.51 -5.95
N SER A 159 -31.94 0.69 -6.86
CA SER A 159 -32.44 -0.65 -6.52
C SER A 159 -31.27 -1.64 -6.48
N SER A 160 -30.70 -1.90 -5.30
CA SER A 160 -29.64 -2.91 -5.16
C SER A 160 -30.18 -4.34 -5.32
N VAL A 161 -29.33 -5.28 -5.74
CA VAL A 161 -29.69 -6.70 -5.88
C VAL A 161 -30.26 -7.29 -4.58
N LEU A 162 -29.77 -6.79 -3.44
CA LEU A 162 -30.19 -7.23 -2.11
C LEU A 162 -31.68 -6.93 -1.83
N HIS A 163 -32.25 -5.90 -2.46
CA HIS A 163 -33.69 -5.62 -2.33
C HIS A 163 -34.55 -6.75 -2.89
N ARG A 164 -34.03 -7.59 -3.80
CA ARG A 164 -34.78 -8.75 -4.34
C ARG A 164 -34.73 -9.98 -3.44
N THR A 165 -33.77 -10.06 -2.52
CA THR A 165 -33.56 -11.23 -1.67
C THR A 165 -34.08 -11.03 -0.24
N VAL A 166 -34.18 -9.78 0.21
CA VAL A 166 -34.56 -9.45 1.60
C VAL A 166 -36.01 -8.97 1.67
N GLU A 167 -36.82 -9.60 2.52
CA GLU A 167 -38.18 -9.13 2.83
C GLU A 167 -38.12 -7.87 3.72
N PRO A 168 -38.99 -6.86 3.52
CA PRO A 168 -40.19 -6.79 2.67
C PRO A 168 -39.94 -6.21 1.27
N PHE A 169 -38.70 -5.87 0.91
CA PHE A 169 -38.39 -5.25 -0.38
C PHE A 169 -38.57 -6.25 -1.54
N ALA A 170 -38.22 -7.51 -1.32
CA ALA A 170 -38.36 -8.56 -2.31
C ALA A 170 -39.81 -8.76 -2.75
N THR A 171 -40.75 -8.71 -1.79
CA THR A 171 -42.18 -8.86 -2.06
C THR A 171 -42.77 -7.64 -2.75
N LYS A 172 -42.28 -6.43 -2.45
CA LYS A 172 -42.66 -5.20 -3.18
C LYS A 172 -42.24 -5.26 -4.65
N ILE A 173 -40.96 -5.56 -4.91
CA ILE A 173 -40.43 -5.68 -6.28
C ILE A 173 -41.16 -6.79 -7.06
N ARG A 174 -41.48 -7.92 -6.40
CA ARG A 174 -42.23 -9.00 -7.05
C ARG A 174 -43.64 -8.59 -7.43
N LYS A 175 -44.34 -7.83 -6.58
CA LYS A 175 -45.68 -7.30 -6.89
C LYS A 175 -45.65 -6.31 -8.06
N GLU A 176 -44.69 -5.39 -8.06
CA GLU A 176 -44.49 -4.45 -9.18
C GLU A 176 -44.19 -5.19 -10.50
N ALA A 177 -43.39 -6.26 -10.44
CA ALA A 177 -43.06 -7.06 -11.63
C ALA A 177 -44.20 -7.96 -12.12
N GLN A 178 -45.07 -8.45 -11.23
CA GLN A 178 -46.22 -9.29 -11.60
C GLN A 178 -47.25 -8.55 -12.46
N GLU A 179 -47.36 -7.23 -12.36
CA GLU A 179 -48.24 -6.44 -13.23
C GLU A 179 -47.76 -6.38 -14.70
N ILE A 180 -46.51 -6.77 -14.99
CA ILE A 180 -45.86 -6.58 -16.30
C ILE A 180 -45.66 -7.91 -17.06
N ILE A 181 -46.05 -9.06 -16.50
CA ILE A 181 -45.85 -10.34 -17.17
C ILE A 181 -46.93 -10.49 -18.27
N PRO A 182 -46.55 -10.61 -19.57
CA PRO A 182 -47.53 -10.88 -20.61
C PRO A 182 -48.19 -12.25 -20.35
N SER A 183 -49.51 -12.31 -20.48
CA SER A 183 -50.36 -13.49 -20.18
C SER A 183 -49.91 -14.81 -20.84
N ILE A 184 -49.03 -14.74 -21.84
CA ILE A 184 -48.47 -15.90 -22.55
C ILE A 184 -47.47 -16.72 -21.71
N LEU A 185 -46.86 -16.12 -20.69
CA LEU A 185 -45.91 -16.80 -19.79
C LEU A 185 -46.59 -17.32 -18.51
N ASP A 186 -47.89 -17.10 -18.36
CA ASP A 186 -48.69 -17.63 -17.26
C ASP A 186 -49.12 -19.06 -17.61
N LEU A 187 -48.18 -19.99 -17.46
CA LEU A 187 -48.33 -21.41 -17.81
C LEU A 187 -49.37 -22.15 -16.94
N PHE A 188 -49.82 -21.52 -15.85
CA PHE A 188 -50.78 -22.10 -14.94
C PHE A 188 -52.13 -21.38 -15.05
N SER A 189 -53.15 -22.09 -15.51
CA SER A 189 -54.54 -21.60 -15.54
C SER A 189 -55.40 -22.48 -14.64
N GLU A 190 -56.11 -21.86 -13.69
CA GLU A 190 -56.99 -22.56 -12.74
C GLU A 190 -58.08 -23.39 -13.44
N GLN A 191 -58.44 -23.05 -14.68
CA GLN A 191 -59.43 -23.76 -15.49
C GLN A 191 -58.97 -25.17 -15.92
N ASN A 192 -57.66 -25.43 -15.91
CA ASN A 192 -57.05 -26.69 -16.33
C ASN A 192 -56.75 -27.62 -15.16
N THR A 193 -57.08 -27.23 -13.92
CA THR A 193 -56.79 -28.00 -12.71
C THR A 193 -57.57 -29.31 -12.61
N ASN A 194 -58.76 -29.38 -13.21
CA ASN A 194 -59.61 -30.57 -13.22
C ASN A 194 -59.47 -31.43 -14.48
N LYS A 195 -58.60 -31.03 -15.42
CA LYS A 195 -58.35 -31.78 -16.67
C LYS A 195 -57.12 -32.65 -16.50
N THR A 196 -57.20 -33.87 -17.00
CA THR A 196 -56.03 -34.76 -17.05
C THR A 196 -55.15 -34.41 -18.26
N TYR A 197 -53.89 -34.87 -18.28
CA TYR A 197 -52.94 -34.56 -19.38
C TYR A 197 -53.46 -34.96 -20.78
N LEU A 198 -54.39 -35.93 -20.85
CA LEU A 198 -55.00 -36.37 -22.10
C LEU A 198 -56.12 -35.43 -22.60
N GLU A 199 -56.57 -34.50 -21.75
CA GLU A 199 -57.69 -33.57 -21.99
C GLU A 199 -57.25 -32.10 -22.13
N LEU A 200 -55.94 -31.85 -22.08
CA LEU A 200 -55.30 -30.56 -22.37
C LEU A 200 -54.93 -30.46 -23.85
#